data_AF-A0A124GA02-F1
#
_entry.id   AF-A0A124GA02-F1
#
_cell.length_a   1.000
_cell.length_b   1.000
_cell.length_c   1.000
_cell.angle_alpha   90.00
_cell.angle_beta   90.00
_cell.angle_gamma   90.00
#
_symmetry.space_group_name_H-M   'P 1'
#
loop_
_entity.id
_entity.type
_entity.pdbx_description
1 polymer ?
#
loop_
_entity_poly.entity_id
_entity_poly.type
_entity_poly.pdbx_seq_one_letter_code
_entity_poly.pdbx_strand_id
1 'polypeptide(L)'
;MSKTRSIGCYGGPPPDLPDPGREIWAYDGALSILLAQLLRDVEGIPPEHRPDWWVSGVEELRRQAMVSDLFFDVSLDLDAEGREELAELFEESAARLLERPPRTPGQSDDWHLIFRGDHAYEPGPVAELGRALAQLLRGALPGPPPGTLWLYGAPGGRTTISPR
;
A
#
# COMPACT_ATOMS: atom_id res chain seq x y z
N MET A 1 -4.76 23.98 1.51
CA MET A 1 -3.51 23.19 1.49
C MET A 1 -3.80 21.88 2.18
N SER A 2 -4.08 20.81 1.41
CA SER A 2 -4.15 19.47 1.99
C SER A 2 -2.74 19.15 2.47
N LYS A 3 -2.54 18.99 3.78
CA LYS A 3 -1.27 18.47 4.28
C LYS A 3 -1.22 17.03 3.82
N THR A 4 -0.42 16.74 2.79
CA THR A 4 0.10 15.41 2.50
C THR A 4 0.34 14.65 3.79
N ARG A 5 -0.31 13.50 3.95
CA ARG A 5 -0.09 12.64 5.11
C ARG A 5 0.69 11.42 4.67
N SER A 6 1.64 11.02 5.50
CA SER A 6 2.28 9.72 5.41
C SER A 6 1.63 8.79 6.43
N ILE A 7 1.55 7.50 6.10
CA ILE A 7 0.90 6.46 6.91
C ILE A 7 1.97 5.43 7.27
N GLY A 8 1.97 4.99 8.53
CA GLY A 8 2.79 3.85 8.94
C GLY A 8 2.15 2.55 8.48
N CYS A 9 2.87 1.75 7.70
CA CYS A 9 2.45 0.44 7.23
C CYS A 9 3.30 -0.64 7.91
N TYR A 10 2.65 -1.64 8.50
CA TYR A 10 3.30 -2.64 9.34
C TYR A 10 3.06 -4.07 8.84
N GLY A 11 4.10 -4.92 8.87
CA GLY A 11 4.00 -6.36 8.54
C GLY A 11 3.41 -7.21 9.67
N GLY A 12 2.45 -6.67 10.41
CA GLY A 12 1.93 -7.18 11.69
C GLY A 12 1.40 -6.04 12.55
N PRO A 13 0.94 -6.31 13.79
CA PRO A 13 0.50 -5.25 14.68
C PRO A 13 1.63 -4.24 14.92
N PRO A 14 1.31 -2.93 15.03
CA PRO A 14 2.30 -1.89 15.22
C PRO A 14 3.22 -2.21 16.41
N PRO A 15 4.55 -2.13 16.24
CA PRO A 15 5.48 -2.41 17.32
C PRO A 15 5.44 -1.31 18.38
N ASP A 16 5.78 -1.64 19.64
CA ASP A 16 5.87 -0.67 20.74
C ASP A 16 6.95 0.40 20.52
N LEU A 17 7.96 0.07 19.70
CA LEU A 17 9.05 0.95 19.27
C LEU A 17 9.19 0.88 17.74
N PRO A 18 9.60 1.96 17.05
CA PRO A 18 9.91 1.94 15.63
C PRO A 18 10.82 0.77 15.25
N ASP A 19 10.32 -0.12 14.40
CA ASP A 19 11.07 -1.28 13.90
C ASP A 19 11.21 -1.18 12.38
N PRO A 20 12.35 -0.68 11.88
CA PRO A 20 12.56 -0.46 10.45
C PRO A 20 12.60 -1.76 9.62
N GLY A 21 12.62 -2.94 10.26
CA GLY A 21 12.44 -4.24 9.60
C GLY A 21 10.97 -4.66 9.48
N ARG A 22 10.06 -3.98 10.18
CA ARG A 22 8.62 -4.30 10.25
C ARG A 22 7.72 -3.11 9.93
N GLU A 23 8.28 -1.94 9.65
CA GLU A 23 7.52 -0.73 9.31
C GLU A 23 8.11 0.00 8.09
N ILE A 24 7.20 0.57 7.29
CA ILE A 24 7.52 1.60 6.30
C ILE A 24 6.56 2.76 6.45
N TRP A 25 6.92 3.91 5.89
CA TRP A 25 5.97 4.98 5.64
C TRP A 25 5.54 4.99 4.18
N ALA A 26 4.25 5.19 3.95
CA ALA A 26 3.68 5.35 2.61
C ALA A 26 3.04 6.73 2.47
N TYR A 27 3.19 7.35 1.31
CA TYR A 27 2.40 8.52 0.94
C TYR A 27 0.93 8.11 0.82
N ASP A 28 0.02 8.80 1.52
CA ASP A 28 -1.40 8.40 1.66
C ASP A 28 -2.10 8.15 0.31
N GLY A 29 -2.00 9.10 -0.62
CA GLY A 29 -2.63 8.95 -1.93
C GLY A 29 -2.02 7.83 -2.79
N ALA A 30 -0.73 7.52 -2.62
CA ALA A 30 -0.09 6.41 -3.32
C ALA A 30 -0.60 5.08 -2.78
N LEU A 31 -0.74 4.97 -1.46
CA LEU A 31 -1.35 3.81 -0.82
C LEU A 31 -2.80 3.64 -1.26
N SER A 32 -3.61 4.72 -1.28
CA SER A 32 -4.99 4.66 -1.78
C SER A 32 -5.07 4.14 -3.22
N ILE A 33 -4.22 4.63 -4.13
CA ILE A 33 -4.21 4.18 -5.54
C ILE A 33 -3.83 2.70 -5.61
N LEU A 34 -2.80 2.28 -4.88
CA LEU A 34 -2.36 0.88 -4.86
C LEU A 34 -3.47 -0.05 -4.35
N LEU A 35 -4.07 0.28 -3.20
CA LEU A 35 -5.13 -0.54 -2.59
C LEU A 35 -6.37 -0.60 -3.48
N ALA A 36 -6.66 0.47 -4.20
CA ALA A 36 -7.76 0.48 -5.16
C ALA A 36 -7.49 -0.40 -6.38
N GLN A 37 -6.23 -0.48 -6.85
CA GLN A 37 -5.86 -1.44 -7.90
C GLN A 37 -6.03 -2.87 -7.38
N LEU A 38 -5.51 -3.16 -6.18
CA LEU A 38 -5.62 -4.46 -5.54
C LEU A 38 -7.07 -4.90 -5.40
N LEU A 39 -7.94 -4.02 -4.88
CA LEU A 39 -9.37 -4.26 -4.75
C LEU A 39 -9.99 -4.61 -6.10
N ARG A 40 -9.70 -3.84 -7.15
CA ARG A 40 -10.20 -4.09 -8.50
C ARG A 40 -9.71 -5.43 -9.05
N ASP A 41 -8.45 -5.75 -8.86
CA ASP A 41 -7.84 -6.97 -9.38
C ASP A 41 -8.47 -8.21 -8.74
N VAL A 42 -8.63 -8.21 -7.42
CA VAL A 42 -9.25 -9.35 -6.70
C VAL A 42 -10.77 -9.40 -6.95
N GLU A 43 -11.46 -8.27 -7.03
CA GLU A 43 -12.88 -8.24 -7.38
C GLU A 43 -13.14 -8.72 -8.83
N GLY A 44 -12.16 -8.59 -9.72
CA GLY A 44 -12.19 -9.15 -11.07
C GLY A 44 -12.07 -10.68 -11.13
N ILE A 45 -11.57 -11.32 -10.07
CA ILE A 45 -11.50 -12.78 -9.96
C ILE A 45 -12.90 -13.34 -9.65
N PRO A 46 -13.34 -14.44 -10.30
CA PRO A 46 -14.60 -15.10 -9.96
C PRO A 46 -14.65 -15.45 -8.46
N PRO A 47 -15.79 -15.26 -7.76
CA PRO A 47 -15.87 -15.43 -6.32
C PRO A 47 -15.32 -16.74 -5.76
N GLU A 48 -15.49 -17.84 -6.49
CA GLU A 48 -15.03 -19.18 -6.13
C GLU A 48 -13.52 -19.42 -6.32
N HIS A 49 -12.82 -18.46 -6.93
CA HIS A 49 -11.37 -18.49 -7.14
C HIS A 49 -10.64 -17.37 -6.36
N ARG A 50 -11.37 -16.59 -5.56
CA ARG A 50 -10.77 -15.54 -4.73
C ARG A 50 -10.04 -16.15 -3.54
N PRO A 51 -9.06 -15.43 -2.97
CA PRO A 51 -8.44 -15.83 -1.71
C PRO A 51 -9.47 -16.11 -0.62
N ASP A 52 -9.29 -17.19 0.14
CA ASP A 52 -10.23 -17.60 1.20
C ASP A 52 -10.38 -16.51 2.28
N TRP A 53 -9.30 -15.77 2.56
CA TRP A 53 -9.29 -14.67 3.53
C TRP A 53 -9.93 -13.37 3.02
N TRP A 54 -10.29 -13.29 1.74
CA TRP A 54 -10.76 -12.05 1.11
C TRP A 54 -11.95 -11.44 1.85
N VAL A 55 -12.93 -12.27 2.24
CA VAL A 55 -14.15 -11.80 2.90
C VAL A 55 -13.86 -11.13 4.24
N SER A 56 -12.85 -11.60 4.99
CA SER A 56 -12.45 -11.00 6.26
C SER A 56 -11.53 -9.78 6.11
N GLY A 57 -10.71 -9.73 5.05
CA GLY A 57 -9.72 -8.65 4.84
C GLY A 57 -10.22 -7.45 4.03
N VAL A 58 -11.22 -7.64 3.15
CA VAL A 58 -11.61 -6.63 2.15
C VAL A 58 -12.10 -5.31 2.74
N GLU A 59 -12.81 -5.34 3.87
CA GLU A 59 -13.34 -4.12 4.49
C GLU A 59 -12.23 -3.21 5.03
N GLU A 60 -11.17 -3.78 5.59
CA GLU A 60 -10.00 -3.01 6.03
C GLU A 60 -9.26 -2.41 4.85
N LEU A 61 -9.07 -3.19 3.77
CA LEU A 61 -8.46 -2.69 2.52
C LEU A 61 -9.26 -1.52 1.93
N ARG A 62 -10.60 -1.62 1.88
CA ARG A 62 -11.49 -0.55 1.44
C ARG A 62 -11.38 0.69 2.33
N ARG A 63 -11.38 0.50 3.65
CA ARG A 63 -11.25 1.60 4.62
C ARG A 63 -9.95 2.38 4.41
N GLN A 64 -8.82 1.67 4.26
CA GLN A 64 -7.52 2.28 4.05
C GLN A 64 -7.42 2.96 2.68
N ALA A 65 -8.01 2.38 1.64
CA ALA A 65 -8.10 3.02 0.33
C ALA A 65 -8.89 4.34 0.37
N MET A 66 -9.96 4.43 1.18
CA MET A 66 -10.88 5.58 1.21
C MET A 66 -10.47 6.70 2.17
N VAL A 67 -10.07 6.37 3.39
CA VAL A 67 -9.90 7.35 4.47
C VAL A 67 -8.45 7.44 4.95
N SER A 68 -7.63 6.42 4.69
CA SER A 68 -6.19 6.39 5.01
C SER A 68 -5.91 6.90 6.43
N ASP A 69 -5.95 5.97 7.39
CA ASP A 69 -5.73 6.29 8.81
C ASP A 69 -4.25 6.56 9.10
N LEU A 70 -3.89 6.91 10.34
CA LEU A 70 -2.49 7.11 10.74
C LEU A 70 -1.64 5.82 10.61
N PHE A 71 -2.28 4.65 10.68
CA PHE A 71 -1.63 3.34 10.68
C PHE A 71 -2.40 2.32 9.84
N PHE A 72 -1.66 1.40 9.22
CA PHE A 72 -2.18 0.27 8.47
C PHE A 72 -1.41 -1.01 8.85
N ASP A 73 -2.09 -1.96 9.49
CA ASP A 73 -1.58 -3.33 9.62
C ASP A 73 -1.80 -4.05 8.28
N VAL A 74 -0.73 -4.15 7.51
CA VAL A 74 -0.73 -4.74 6.16
C VAL A 74 -0.96 -6.24 6.24
N SER A 75 -0.65 -6.87 7.38
CA SER A 75 -0.80 -8.32 7.54
C SER A 75 -2.24 -8.78 7.66
N LEU A 76 -3.18 -7.87 7.97
CA LEU A 76 -4.61 -8.16 8.11
C LEU A 76 -4.91 -9.35 9.04
N ASP A 77 -4.08 -9.55 10.08
CA ASP A 77 -4.13 -10.72 10.97
C ASP A 77 -4.02 -12.09 10.25
N LEU A 78 -3.54 -12.11 9.00
CA LEU A 78 -3.34 -13.32 8.22
C LEU A 78 -2.22 -14.18 8.79
N ASP A 79 -2.32 -15.48 8.56
CA ASP A 79 -1.24 -16.43 8.79
C ASP A 79 -0.16 -16.34 7.69
N ALA A 80 0.85 -17.22 7.74
CA ALA A 80 1.96 -17.17 6.79
C ALA A 80 1.52 -17.41 5.34
N GLU A 81 0.52 -18.27 5.11
CA GLU A 81 0.03 -18.60 3.77
C GLU A 81 -0.77 -17.42 3.20
N GLY A 82 -1.70 -16.86 3.97
CA GLY A 82 -2.45 -15.68 3.56
C GLY A 82 -1.56 -14.45 3.35
N ARG A 83 -0.49 -14.28 4.14
CA ARG A 83 0.49 -13.20 3.93
C ARG A 83 1.27 -13.35 2.63
N GLU A 84 1.66 -14.57 2.26
CA GLU A 84 2.35 -14.81 1.00
C GLU A 84 1.42 -14.53 -0.18
N GLU A 85 0.18 -15.02 -0.13
CA GLU A 85 -0.82 -14.76 -1.18
C GLU A 85 -1.10 -13.25 -1.32
N LEU A 86 -1.26 -12.52 -0.21
CA LEU A 86 -1.40 -11.07 -0.24
C LEU A 86 -0.15 -10.37 -0.81
N ALA A 87 1.05 -10.87 -0.51
CA ALA A 87 2.29 -10.34 -1.08
C ALA A 87 2.34 -10.52 -2.60
N GLU A 88 1.93 -11.69 -3.11
CA GLU A 88 1.82 -11.94 -4.56
C GLU A 88 0.81 -10.99 -5.21
N LEU A 89 -0.36 -10.81 -4.62
CA LEU A 89 -1.37 -9.88 -5.14
C LEU A 89 -0.88 -8.43 -5.19
N PHE A 90 -0.08 -7.98 -4.21
CA PHE A 90 0.55 -6.67 -4.24
C PHE A 90 1.55 -6.53 -5.39
N GLU A 91 2.37 -7.56 -5.65
CA GLU A 91 3.33 -7.56 -6.76
C GLU A 91 2.64 -7.53 -8.11
N GLU A 92 1.59 -8.32 -8.28
CA GLU A 92 0.81 -8.33 -9.51
C GLU A 92 0.09 -7.00 -9.74
N SER A 93 -0.54 -6.44 -8.70
CA SER A 93 -1.21 -5.14 -8.76
C SER A 93 -0.22 -4.03 -9.10
N ALA A 94 0.97 -4.08 -8.52
CA ALA A 94 2.06 -3.16 -8.84
C ALA A 94 2.53 -3.31 -10.30
N ALA A 95 2.62 -4.52 -10.83
CA ALA A 95 2.96 -4.75 -12.22
C ALA A 95 1.89 -4.19 -13.17
N ARG A 96 0.60 -4.45 -12.90
CA ARG A 96 -0.53 -3.93 -13.69
C ARG A 96 -0.66 -2.41 -13.63
N LEU A 97 -0.29 -1.80 -12.51
CA LEU A 97 -0.26 -0.34 -12.38
C LEU A 97 0.70 0.33 -13.37
N LEU A 98 1.86 -0.29 -13.65
CA LEU A 98 2.86 0.28 -14.57
C LEU A 98 2.36 0.41 -16.01
N GLU A 99 1.32 -0.32 -16.38
CA GLU A 99 0.68 -0.25 -17.71
C GLU A 99 -0.32 0.90 -17.83
N ARG A 100 -0.60 1.60 -16.72
CA ARG A 100 -1.63 2.64 -16.65
C ARG A 100 -1.02 4.05 -16.77
N PRO A 101 -1.77 5.02 -17.31
CA PRO A 101 -1.35 6.42 -17.25
C PRO A 101 -1.35 6.95 -15.80
N PRO A 102 -0.59 8.03 -15.53
CA PRO A 102 -0.60 8.69 -14.23
C PRO A 102 -2.00 9.14 -13.80
N ARG A 103 -2.26 9.09 -12.48
CA ARG A 103 -3.53 9.53 -11.88
C ARG A 103 -3.46 10.99 -11.47
N THR A 104 -4.44 11.80 -11.87
CA THR A 104 -4.47 13.24 -11.54
C THR A 104 -5.60 13.58 -10.55
N PRO A 105 -5.43 14.64 -9.73
CA PRO A 105 -6.44 15.11 -8.79
C PRO A 105 -7.81 15.34 -9.43
N GLY A 106 -8.88 14.90 -8.78
CA GLY A 106 -10.25 15.10 -9.28
C GLY A 106 -10.69 14.15 -10.39
N GLN A 107 -9.85 13.23 -10.86
CA GLN A 107 -10.31 12.14 -11.73
C GLN A 107 -11.21 11.19 -10.94
N SER A 108 -12.52 11.26 -11.22
CA SER A 108 -13.46 10.18 -10.92
C SER A 108 -13.39 9.17 -12.07
N ASP A 109 -13.01 7.95 -11.76
CA ASP A 109 -13.09 6.82 -12.70
C ASP A 109 -13.96 5.72 -12.05
N ASP A 110 -14.13 4.59 -12.73
CA ASP A 110 -14.84 3.36 -12.28
C ASP A 110 -14.41 2.81 -10.91
N TRP A 111 -13.42 3.44 -10.29
CA TRP A 111 -12.79 3.07 -9.04
C TRP A 111 -13.59 3.55 -7.83
N HIS A 112 -14.59 4.43 -8.02
CA HIS A 112 -15.45 5.02 -6.99
C HIS A 112 -14.71 5.71 -5.82
N LEU A 113 -13.41 5.96 -5.95
CA LEU A 113 -12.59 6.69 -4.99
C LEU A 113 -12.42 8.14 -5.42
N ILE A 114 -12.66 9.06 -4.48
CA ILE A 114 -12.29 10.47 -4.66
C ILE A 114 -10.81 10.59 -4.33
N PHE A 115 -9.99 10.68 -5.38
CA PHE A 115 -8.56 10.86 -5.24
C PHE A 115 -8.25 12.28 -4.71
N ARG A 116 -7.68 12.35 -3.49
CA ARG A 116 -7.48 13.59 -2.71
C ARG A 116 -6.09 14.19 -2.83
N GLY A 117 -5.26 13.68 -3.74
CA GLY A 117 -3.92 14.22 -3.98
C GLY A 117 -3.94 15.66 -4.50
N ASP A 118 -2.81 16.35 -4.33
CA ASP A 118 -2.58 17.70 -4.86
C ASP A 118 -1.70 17.70 -6.12
N HIS A 119 -1.25 16.53 -6.56
CA HIS A 119 -0.40 16.32 -7.73
C HIS A 119 -0.75 15.00 -8.44
N ALA A 120 -0.18 14.81 -9.63
CA ALA A 120 -0.33 13.56 -10.38
C ALA A 120 0.55 12.46 -9.79
N TYR A 121 0.02 11.26 -9.61
CA TYR A 121 0.77 10.12 -9.10
C TYR A 121 1.26 9.28 -10.26
N GLU A 122 2.57 9.30 -10.43
CA GLU A 122 3.26 8.46 -11.39
C GLU A 122 3.13 6.98 -10.99
N PRO A 123 2.85 6.07 -11.94
CA PRO A 123 2.70 4.65 -11.64
C PRO A 123 3.95 4.02 -11.03
N GLY A 124 5.14 4.51 -11.40
CA GLY A 124 6.43 3.99 -10.93
C GLY A 124 6.56 3.98 -9.40
N PRO A 125 6.48 5.15 -8.72
CA PRO A 125 6.50 5.23 -7.26
C PRO A 125 5.40 4.41 -6.56
N VAL A 126 4.21 4.31 -7.14
CA VAL A 126 3.10 3.51 -6.58
C VAL A 126 3.40 2.00 -6.70
N ALA A 127 3.93 1.57 -7.84
CA ALA A 127 4.36 0.19 -8.05
C ALA A 127 5.55 -0.18 -7.15
N GLU A 128 6.48 0.74 -6.91
CA GLU A 128 7.58 0.56 -5.95
C GLU A 128 7.03 0.35 -4.53
N LEU A 129 6.01 1.12 -4.11
CA LEU A 129 5.31 0.91 -2.85
C LEU A 129 4.69 -0.49 -2.76
N GLY A 130 4.01 -0.96 -3.80
CA GLY A 130 3.40 -2.30 -3.80
C GLY A 130 4.42 -3.42 -3.60
N ARG A 131 5.56 -3.35 -4.29
CA ARG A 131 6.67 -4.30 -4.09
C ARG A 131 7.26 -4.22 -2.68
N ALA A 132 7.35 -3.03 -2.11
CA ALA A 132 7.81 -2.86 -0.73
C ALA A 132 6.84 -3.47 0.29
N LEU A 133 5.52 -3.33 0.09
CA LEU A 133 4.52 -3.99 0.94
C LEU A 133 4.60 -5.51 0.84
N ALA A 134 4.80 -6.06 -0.37
CA ALA A 134 5.02 -7.49 -0.56
C ALA A 134 6.28 -7.99 0.19
N GLN A 135 7.40 -7.28 0.06
CA GLN A 135 8.62 -7.61 0.80
C GLN A 135 8.46 -7.46 2.32
N LEU A 136 7.65 -6.50 2.76
CA LEU A 136 7.32 -6.30 4.18
C LEU A 136 6.54 -7.48 4.74
N LEU A 137 5.52 -7.96 4.02
CA LEU A 137 4.73 -9.14 4.38
C LEU A 137 5.59 -10.41 4.47
N ARG A 138 6.57 -10.54 3.58
CA ARG A 138 7.53 -11.66 3.56
C ARG A 138 8.65 -11.54 4.60
N GLY A 139 8.76 -10.41 5.31
CA GLY A 139 9.89 -10.13 6.20
C GLY A 139 11.23 -10.03 5.46
N ALA A 140 11.20 -9.71 4.17
CA ALA A 140 12.36 -9.64 3.27
C ALA A 140 12.73 -8.21 2.86
N LEU A 141 12.02 -7.21 3.38
CA LEU A 141 12.28 -5.80 3.07
C LEU A 141 13.67 -5.39 3.58
N PRO A 142 14.56 -4.87 2.72
CA PRO A 142 15.84 -4.36 3.17
C PRO A 142 15.67 -3.18 4.13
N GLY A 143 16.46 -3.17 5.20
CA GLY A 143 16.46 -2.06 6.15
C GLY A 143 16.86 -0.72 5.49
N PRO A 144 16.33 0.41 5.99
CA PRO A 144 16.72 1.74 5.56
C PRO A 144 18.15 2.09 6.03
N PRO A 145 18.76 3.16 5.48
CA PRO A 145 19.99 3.73 6.02
C PRO A 145 19.90 3.95 7.55
N PRO A 146 21.01 3.78 8.30
CA PRO A 146 21.01 3.95 9.75
C PRO A 146 20.43 5.29 10.19
N GLY A 147 19.53 5.27 11.18
CA GLY A 147 18.89 6.48 11.72
C GLY A 147 17.81 7.07 10.81
N THR A 148 17.27 6.29 9.86
CA THR A 148 16.19 6.70 8.97
C THR A 148 15.08 5.66 8.88
N LEU A 149 13.91 6.05 8.38
CA LEU A 149 12.80 5.16 8.01
C LEU A 149 12.54 5.29 6.51
N TRP A 150 12.11 4.22 5.86
CA TRP A 150 11.69 4.29 4.46
C TRP A 150 10.40 5.08 4.29
N LEU A 151 10.35 5.90 3.24
CA LEU A 151 9.12 6.53 2.73
C LEU A 151 8.94 6.17 1.26
N TYR A 152 7.84 5.50 0.95
CA TYR A 152 7.47 5.03 -0.39
C TYR A 152 6.29 5.81 -0.97
N GLY A 153 6.14 5.79 -2.30
CA GLY A 153 5.03 6.44 -3.01
C GLY A 153 5.11 7.96 -3.08
N ALA A 154 6.21 8.57 -2.63
CA ALA A 154 6.41 10.02 -2.72
C ALA A 154 6.67 10.47 -4.18
N PRO A 155 6.43 11.75 -4.50
CA PRO A 155 6.88 12.33 -5.76
C PRO A 155 8.38 12.13 -5.95
N GLY A 156 8.77 11.51 -7.07
CA GLY A 156 10.18 11.19 -7.34
C GLY A 156 10.65 9.82 -6.83
N GLY A 157 9.79 9.03 -6.18
CA GLY A 157 10.08 7.66 -5.77
C GLY A 157 10.44 7.52 -4.28
N ARG A 158 10.96 6.34 -3.92
CA ARG A 158 11.40 6.04 -2.55
C ARG A 158 12.43 7.04 -2.03
N THR A 159 12.20 7.48 -0.79
CA THR A 159 13.12 8.34 -0.01
C THR A 159 13.18 7.85 1.44
N THR A 160 13.85 8.60 2.30
CA THR A 160 13.96 8.32 3.74
C THR A 160 13.47 9.51 4.57
N ILE A 161 12.91 9.24 5.74
CA ILE A 161 12.55 10.25 6.74
C ILE A 161 13.27 9.99 8.06
N SER A 162 13.40 11.02 8.90
CA SER A 162 13.93 10.85 10.25
C SER A 162 12.90 10.12 11.14
N PRO A 163 13.31 9.10 11.91
CA PRO A 163 12.50 8.59 13.01
C PRO A 163 12.29 9.74 14.00
N ARG A 164 11.05 9.90 14.48
CA ARG A 164 10.68 11.01 15.38
C ARG A 164 11.45 10.97 16.69
#